data_AF-A0A9D6JN00-F1
#
_entry.id   AF-A0A9D6JN00-F1
#
_cell.length_a   1.000
_cell.length_b   1.000
_cell.length_c   1.000
_cell.angle_alpha   90.00
_cell.angle_beta   90.00
_cell.angle_gamma   90.00
#
_symmetry.space_group_name_H-M   'P 1'
#
loop_
_entity.id
_entity.type
_entity.pdbx_description
1 polymer ?
#
loop_
_entity_poly.entity_id
_entity_poly.type
_entity_poly.pdbx_seq_one_letter_code
_entity_poly.pdbx_strand_id
1 'polypeptide(L)'
;MNTWRPGGLSNMFTVHLRAEMKELYMFSLLFSFASALILIFEPIFFYKEGFTLSQIAMYYAVHYVLYALLLPVGAKFAARFGLERSLTFSLPIFVLYFLALAAVASVQWFFWVAVALLTLHKILYWPAYHAYLAKV
;
A
#
# COMPACT_ATOMS: atom_id res chain seq x y z
N MET A 1 -55.72 22.05 7.46
CA MET A 1 -55.03 21.75 6.17
C MET A 1 -53.55 21.55 6.51
N ASN A 2 -53.15 20.31 6.82
CA ASN A 2 -51.77 19.98 7.21
C ASN A 2 -50.95 19.68 5.95
N THR A 3 -50.02 20.57 5.61
CA THR A 3 -49.02 20.34 4.56
C THR A 3 -47.86 19.54 5.14
N TRP A 4 -47.96 18.22 5.03
CA TRP A 4 -46.88 17.28 5.29
C TRP A 4 -45.71 17.57 4.32
N ARG A 5 -44.56 18.02 4.84
CA ARG A 5 -43.28 18.01 4.09
C ARG A 5 -42.54 16.73 4.46
N PRO A 6 -42.44 15.72 3.58
CA PRO A 6 -41.56 14.59 3.86
C PRO A 6 -40.11 15.06 3.73
N GLY A 7 -39.34 14.85 4.80
CA GLY A 7 -37.94 15.24 4.88
C GLY A 7 -37.11 14.63 3.75
N GLY A 8 -36.45 15.49 2.98
CA GLY A 8 -35.44 15.11 1.99
C GLY A 8 -34.13 14.73 2.67
N LEU A 9 -34.06 13.54 3.26
CA LEU A 9 -32.82 12.93 3.76
C LEU A 9 -32.10 12.07 2.72
N SER A 10 -32.66 11.91 1.51
CA SER A 10 -32.13 11.04 0.46
C SER A 10 -31.00 11.66 -0.38
N ASN A 11 -30.74 12.97 -0.27
CA ASN A 11 -29.77 13.68 -1.12
C ASN A 11 -28.46 14.11 -0.43
N MET A 12 -28.29 13.86 0.86
CA MET A 12 -27.06 14.25 1.58
C MET A 12 -25.96 13.17 1.51
N PHE A 13 -26.36 11.90 1.38
CA PHE A 13 -25.46 10.74 1.33
C PHE A 13 -24.96 10.38 -0.08
N THR A 14 -25.53 10.96 -1.14
CA THR A 14 -25.25 10.55 -2.53
C THR A 14 -24.13 11.36 -3.21
N VAL A 15 -23.85 12.58 -2.73
CA VAL A 15 -22.82 13.45 -3.34
C VAL A 15 -21.42 13.16 -2.77
N HIS A 16 -21.30 12.98 -1.45
CA HIS A 16 -20.02 12.71 -0.79
C HIS A 16 -19.45 11.33 -1.17
N LEU A 17 -20.32 10.31 -1.27
CA LEU A 17 -19.92 8.96 -1.68
C LEU A 17 -19.28 8.95 -3.08
N ARG A 18 -19.77 9.79 -4.02
CA ARG A 18 -19.19 9.90 -5.36
C ARG A 18 -17.81 10.57 -5.36
N ALA A 19 -17.58 11.55 -4.49
CA ALA A 19 -16.31 12.26 -4.40
C ALA A 19 -15.22 11.38 -3.77
N GLU A 20 -15.52 10.72 -2.64
CA GLU A 20 -14.61 9.78 -1.97
C GLU A 20 -14.26 8.59 -2.87
N MET A 21 -15.24 8.05 -3.59
CA MET A 21 -15.00 7.03 -4.62
C MET A 21 -14.03 7.52 -5.69
N LYS A 22 -14.27 8.70 -6.26
CA LYS A 22 -13.41 9.26 -7.32
C LYS A 22 -11.97 9.44 -6.83
N GLU A 23 -11.78 9.96 -5.63
CA GLU A 23 -10.45 10.12 -5.03
C GLU A 23 -9.77 8.78 -4.80
N LEU A 24 -10.49 7.78 -4.29
CA LEU A 24 -9.98 6.42 -4.09
C LEU A 24 -9.58 5.77 -5.42
N TYR A 25 -10.40 5.90 -6.47
CA TYR A 25 -10.08 5.37 -7.80
C TYR A 25 -8.86 6.05 -8.41
N MET A 26 -8.74 7.38 -8.30
CA MET A 26 -7.57 8.12 -8.79
C MET A 26 -6.31 7.70 -8.05
N PHE A 27 -6.38 7.60 -6.71
CA PHE A 27 -5.27 7.09 -5.91
C PHE A 27 -4.91 5.65 -6.30
N SER A 28 -5.91 4.78 -6.43
CA SER A 28 -5.73 3.38 -6.81
C SER A 28 -5.09 3.24 -8.19
N LEU A 29 -5.48 4.06 -9.15
CA LEU A 29 -4.88 4.09 -10.50
C LEU A 29 -3.41 4.47 -10.43
N LEU A 30 -3.09 5.58 -9.76
CA LEU A 30 -1.71 6.04 -9.60
C LEU A 30 -0.85 5.01 -8.85
N PHE A 31 -1.38 4.46 -7.76
CA PHE A 31 -0.68 3.48 -6.95
C PHE A 31 -0.46 2.16 -7.70
N SER A 32 -1.46 1.68 -8.45
CA SER A 32 -1.34 0.47 -9.27
C SER A 32 -0.33 0.65 -10.39
N PHE A 33 -0.32 1.83 -11.03
CA PHE A 33 0.67 2.18 -12.03
C PHE A 33 2.09 2.20 -11.45
N ALA A 34 2.29 2.89 -10.31
CA ALA A 34 3.57 2.90 -9.62
C ALA A 34 4.02 1.49 -9.20
N SER A 35 3.08 0.67 -8.69
CA SER A 35 3.35 -0.72 -8.30
C SER A 35 3.76 -1.58 -9.48
N ALA A 36 3.14 -1.40 -10.65
CA ALA A 36 3.51 -2.10 -11.87
C ALA A 36 4.93 -1.71 -12.35
N LEU A 37 5.28 -0.43 -12.25
CA LEU A 37 6.64 0.02 -12.53
C LEU A 37 7.65 -0.64 -11.58
N ILE A 38 7.39 -0.65 -10.28
CA ILE A 38 8.28 -1.29 -9.30
C ILE A 38 8.44 -2.78 -9.60
N LEU A 39 7.34 -3.49 -9.87
CA LEU A 39 7.38 -4.93 -10.17
C LEU A 39 8.34 -5.26 -11.33
N ILE A 40 8.40 -4.42 -12.34
CA ILE A 40 9.26 -4.61 -13.52
C ILE A 40 10.67 -4.09 -13.25
N PHE A 41 10.81 -2.88 -12.72
CA PHE A 41 12.09 -2.19 -12.62
C PHE A 41 12.91 -2.57 -11.39
N GLU A 42 12.31 -3.00 -10.28
CA GLU A 42 13.02 -3.45 -9.07
C GLU A 42 13.99 -4.62 -9.34
N PRO A 43 13.57 -5.75 -9.95
CA PRO A 43 14.50 -6.87 -10.19
C PRO A 43 15.56 -6.50 -11.23
N ILE A 44 15.21 -5.68 -12.22
CA ILE A 44 16.16 -5.17 -13.23
C ILE A 44 17.20 -4.29 -12.56
N PHE A 45 16.78 -3.41 -11.65
CA PHE A 45 17.67 -2.55 -10.87
C PHE A 45 18.66 -3.37 -10.04
N PHE A 46 18.19 -4.35 -9.27
CA PHE A 46 19.08 -5.23 -8.51
C PHE A 46 20.07 -5.98 -9.40
N TYR A 47 19.62 -6.50 -10.54
CA TYR A 47 20.51 -7.18 -11.46
C TYR A 47 21.59 -6.23 -12.00
N LYS A 48 21.23 -4.97 -12.28
CA LYS A 48 22.16 -3.93 -12.73
C LYS A 48 23.19 -3.55 -11.67
N GLU A 49 22.79 -3.54 -10.40
CA GLU A 49 23.68 -3.29 -9.25
C GLU A 49 24.57 -4.50 -8.88
N GLY A 50 24.54 -5.57 -9.69
CA GLY A 50 25.43 -6.73 -9.56
C GLY A 50 24.89 -7.86 -8.69
N PHE A 51 23.62 -7.82 -8.28
CA PHE A 51 23.00 -8.94 -7.57
C PHE A 51 22.70 -10.10 -8.54
N THR A 52 23.00 -11.31 -8.08
CA THR A 52 22.69 -12.53 -8.85
C THR A 52 21.19 -12.79 -8.86
N LEU A 53 20.71 -13.53 -9.88
CA LEU A 53 19.31 -13.95 -9.94
C LEU A 53 18.86 -14.73 -8.69
N SER A 54 19.75 -15.54 -8.10
CA SER A 54 19.48 -16.27 -6.86
C SER A 54 19.25 -15.35 -5.66
N GLN A 55 20.01 -14.25 -5.54
CA GLN A 55 19.82 -13.27 -4.48
C GLN A 55 18.50 -12.50 -4.68
N ILE A 56 18.17 -12.13 -5.92
CA ILE A 56 16.91 -11.47 -6.25
C ILE A 56 15.72 -12.41 -5.96
N ALA A 57 15.82 -13.69 -6.30
CA ALA A 57 14.82 -14.67 -5.93
C ALA A 57 14.67 -14.80 -4.41
N MET A 58 15.79 -14.84 -3.68
CA MET A 58 15.79 -14.86 -2.22
C MET A 58 15.15 -13.61 -1.61
N TYR A 59 15.39 -12.42 -2.18
CA TYR A 59 14.75 -11.17 -1.77
C TYR A 59 13.22 -11.29 -1.80
N TYR A 60 12.66 -11.75 -2.91
CA TYR A 60 11.22 -11.94 -3.01
C TYR A 60 10.71 -13.07 -2.11
N ALA A 61 11.46 -14.16 -1.98
CA ALA A 61 11.09 -15.27 -1.10
C ALA A 61 10.99 -14.80 0.35
N VAL A 62 12.03 -14.11 0.86
CA VAL A 62 12.03 -13.56 2.22
C VAL A 62 10.92 -12.54 2.39
N HIS A 63 10.74 -11.63 1.42
CA HIS A 63 9.65 -10.66 1.44
C HIS A 63 8.28 -11.33 1.59
N TYR A 64 7.97 -12.34 0.77
CA TYR A 64 6.66 -13.02 0.82
C TYR A 64 6.48 -13.89 2.06
N VAL A 65 7.54 -14.51 2.57
CA VAL A 65 7.52 -15.24 3.84
C VAL A 65 7.23 -14.28 4.99
N LEU A 66 7.96 -13.18 5.10
CA LEU A 66 7.72 -12.17 6.13
C LEU A 66 6.33 -11.54 5.99
N TYR A 67 5.90 -11.25 4.77
CA TYR A 67 4.56 -10.74 4.50
C TYR A 67 3.49 -11.71 5.00
N ALA A 68 3.57 -12.99 4.67
CA ALA A 68 2.60 -13.98 5.14
C ALA A 68 2.57 -14.11 6.67
N LEU A 69 3.73 -14.07 7.32
CA LEU A 69 3.84 -14.16 8.79
C LEU A 69 3.34 -12.91 9.51
N LEU A 70 3.62 -11.73 8.97
CA LEU A 70 3.33 -10.44 9.59
C LEU A 70 2.00 -9.82 9.16
N LEU A 71 1.34 -10.36 8.12
CA LEU A 71 0.04 -9.89 7.66
C LEU A 71 -1.01 -9.78 8.78
N PRO A 72 -1.14 -10.75 9.71
CA PRO A 72 -2.09 -10.62 10.82
C PRO A 72 -1.78 -9.42 11.74
N VAL A 73 -0.51 -9.03 11.86
CA VAL A 73 -0.09 -7.86 12.66
C VAL A 73 -0.57 -6.58 11.98
N GLY A 74 -0.36 -6.46 10.67
CA GLY A 74 -0.85 -5.32 9.88
C GLY A 74 -2.37 -5.21 9.90
N ALA A 75 -3.09 -6.34 9.78
CA ALA A 75 -4.54 -6.38 9.89
C ALA A 75 -5.03 -5.91 11.28
N LYS A 76 -4.39 -6.35 12.36
CA LYS A 76 -4.69 -5.88 13.74
C LYS A 76 -4.43 -4.39 13.91
N PHE A 77 -3.35 -3.87 13.31
CA PHE A 77 -3.03 -2.45 13.32
C PHE A 77 -4.15 -1.64 12.66
N ALA A 78 -4.58 -2.03 11.45
CA ALA A 78 -5.66 -1.38 10.73
C ALA A 78 -6.98 -1.42 11.49
N ALA A 79 -7.32 -2.56 12.11
CA ALA A 79 -8.52 -2.71 12.93
C ALA A 79 -8.49 -1.82 14.19
N ARG A 80 -7.32 -1.61 14.80
CA ARG A 80 -7.18 -0.80 16.02
C ARG A 80 -7.13 0.70 15.75
N PHE A 81 -6.39 1.12 14.74
CA PHE A 81 -6.09 2.55 14.50
C PHE A 81 -6.96 3.18 13.39
N GLY A 82 -7.66 2.36 12.62
CA GLY A 82 -8.50 2.77 11.49
C GLY A 82 -7.82 2.50 10.14
N LEU A 83 -8.65 2.23 9.12
CA LEU A 83 -8.21 1.88 7.77
C LEU A 83 -7.46 3.04 7.10
N GLU A 84 -8.01 4.25 7.17
CA GLU A 84 -7.39 5.47 6.62
C GLU A 84 -6.02 5.73 7.22
N ARG A 85 -5.89 5.66 8.55
CA ARG A 85 -4.59 5.87 9.21
C ARG A 85 -3.58 4.82 8.78
N SER A 86 -3.98 3.56 8.67
CA SER A 86 -3.10 2.49 8.18
C SER A 86 -2.58 2.76 6.77
N LEU A 87 -3.46 3.22 5.87
CA LEU A 87 -3.09 3.65 4.52
C LEU A 87 -2.13 4.85 4.56
N THR A 88 -2.44 5.89 5.33
CA THR A 88 -1.57 7.07 5.46
C THR A 88 -0.20 6.71 6.03
N PHE A 89 -0.12 5.83 7.03
CA PHE A 89 1.16 5.38 7.59
C PHE A 89 1.96 4.48 6.63
N SER A 90 1.29 3.77 5.72
CA SER A 90 1.98 2.94 4.73
C SER A 90 2.77 3.76 3.71
N LEU A 91 2.34 5.00 3.42
CA LEU A 91 2.98 5.88 2.43
C LEU A 91 4.40 6.34 2.80
N PRO A 92 4.67 6.90 4.00
CA PRO A 92 6.04 7.26 4.36
C PRO A 92 6.96 6.03 4.41
N ILE A 93 6.45 4.86 4.80
CA ILE A 93 7.23 3.61 4.76
C ILE A 93 7.58 3.24 3.31
N PHE A 94 6.67 3.47 2.37
CA PHE A 94 6.93 3.27 0.95
C PHE A 94 7.97 4.24 0.40
N VAL A 95 7.93 5.51 0.81
CA VAL A 95 8.97 6.49 0.47
C VAL A 95 10.32 6.06 1.02
N LEU A 96 10.38 5.63 2.28
CA LEU A 96 11.61 5.08 2.89
C LEU A 96 12.13 3.87 2.12
N TYR A 97 11.23 3.00 1.64
CA TYR A 97 11.59 1.87 0.79
C TYR A 97 12.28 2.33 -0.51
N PHE A 98 11.75 3.35 -1.19
CA PHE A 98 12.41 3.91 -2.39
C PHE A 98 13.77 4.54 -2.08
N LEU A 99 13.89 5.23 -0.94
CA LEU A 99 15.17 5.77 -0.49
C LEU A 99 16.18 4.64 -0.19
N ALA A 100 15.72 3.53 0.40
CA ALA A 100 16.55 2.36 0.61
C ALA A 100 17.00 1.76 -0.72
N LEU A 101 16.10 1.60 -1.71
CA LEU A 101 16.47 1.15 -3.06
C LEU A 101 17.53 2.05 -3.70
N ALA A 102 17.35 3.38 -3.65
CA ALA A 102 18.34 4.32 -4.18
C ALA A 102 19.70 4.18 -3.48
N ALA A 103 19.70 3.91 -2.17
CA ALA A 103 20.92 3.71 -1.38
C ALA A 103 21.62 2.37 -1.65
N VAL A 104 20.96 1.38 -2.27
CA VAL A 104 21.57 0.09 -2.64
C VAL A 104 22.80 0.30 -3.53
N ALA A 105 22.75 1.26 -4.45
CA ALA A 105 23.85 1.58 -5.35
C ALA A 105 25.11 2.09 -4.62
N SER A 106 24.95 2.63 -3.39
CA SER A 106 26.06 3.08 -2.56
C SER A 106 26.44 2.04 -1.50
N VAL A 107 25.47 1.39 -0.88
CA VAL A 107 25.66 0.43 0.22
C VAL A 107 24.71 -0.75 0.01
N GLN A 108 25.26 -1.88 -0.42
CA GLN A 108 24.48 -3.08 -0.76
C GLN A 108 23.64 -3.64 0.40
N TRP A 109 23.96 -3.33 1.66
CA TRP A 109 23.18 -3.75 2.82
C TRP A 109 21.73 -3.22 2.79
N PHE A 110 21.48 -2.09 2.13
CA PHE A 110 20.11 -1.57 1.96
C PHE A 110 19.20 -2.50 1.17
N PHE A 111 19.75 -3.50 0.48
CA PHE A 111 18.98 -4.57 -0.14
C PHE A 111 18.08 -5.29 0.88
N TRP A 112 18.61 -5.66 2.05
CA TRP A 112 17.83 -6.32 3.09
C TRP A 112 16.91 -5.37 3.85
N VAL A 113 17.33 -4.10 3.99
CA VAL A 113 16.47 -3.05 4.55
C VAL A 113 15.24 -2.82 3.66
N ALA A 114 15.42 -2.85 2.34
CA ALA A 114 14.33 -2.73 1.38
C ALA A 114 13.31 -3.86 1.54
N VAL A 115 13.73 -5.12 1.79
CA VAL A 115 12.82 -6.23 2.12
C VAL A 115 11.94 -5.89 3.32
N ALA A 116 12.55 -5.41 4.41
CA ALA A 116 11.82 -5.09 5.64
C ALA A 116 10.81 -3.96 5.42
N LEU A 117 11.22 -2.88 4.74
CA LEU A 117 10.36 -1.73 4.44
C LEU A 117 9.23 -2.10 3.48
N LEU A 118 9.52 -2.86 2.42
CA LEU A 118 8.52 -3.34 1.46
C LEU A 118 7.49 -4.23 2.16
N THR A 119 7.95 -5.11 3.05
CA THR A 119 7.08 -5.98 3.84
C THR A 119 6.18 -5.15 4.76
N LEU A 120 6.76 -4.21 5.50
CA LEU A 120 6.04 -3.35 6.43
C LEU A 120 5.00 -2.49 5.69
N HIS A 121 5.38 -1.91 4.55
CA HIS A 121 4.46 -1.19 3.69
C HIS A 121 3.29 -2.09 3.27
N LYS A 122 3.57 -3.28 2.73
CA LYS A 122 2.51 -4.18 2.23
C LYS A 122 1.55 -4.65 3.33
N ILE A 123 2.04 -4.99 4.52
CA ILE A 123 1.14 -5.45 5.61
C ILE A 123 0.25 -4.31 6.15
N LEU A 124 0.66 -3.04 6.02
CA LEU A 124 -0.15 -1.90 6.43
C LEU A 124 -1.10 -1.42 5.33
N TYR A 125 -0.66 -1.52 4.07
CA TYR A 125 -1.41 -1.07 2.90
C TYR A 125 -2.51 -2.05 2.51
N TRP A 126 -2.16 -3.29 2.19
CA TRP A 126 -3.07 -4.25 1.54
C TRP A 126 -4.36 -4.56 2.32
N PRO A 127 -4.30 -4.97 3.60
CA PRO A 127 -5.51 -5.29 4.34
C PRO A 127 -6.39 -4.05 4.55
N ALA A 128 -5.78 -2.89 4.79
CA ALA A 128 -6.51 -1.64 4.95
C ALA A 128 -7.18 -1.19 3.66
N TYR A 129 -6.47 -1.27 2.53
CA TYR A 129 -6.97 -0.92 1.20
C TYR A 129 -8.17 -1.78 0.81
N HIS A 130 -8.06 -3.12 0.94
CA HIS A 130 -9.16 -4.01 0.59
C HIS A 130 -10.36 -3.86 1.52
N ALA A 131 -10.14 -3.68 2.83
CA ALA A 131 -11.23 -3.44 3.77
C ALA A 131 -11.89 -2.08 3.53
N TYR A 132 -11.14 -1.05 3.13
CA TYR A 132 -11.68 0.26 2.80
C TYR A 132 -12.52 0.19 1.52
N LEU A 133 -12.02 -0.49 0.49
CA LEU A 133 -12.74 -0.69 -0.76
C LEU A 133 -14.01 -1.55 -0.58
N ALA A 134 -14.01 -2.52 0.34
CA ALA A 134 -15.20 -3.31 0.66
C ALA A 134 -16.25 -2.54 1.49
N LYS A 135 -15.85 -1.44 2.16
CA LYS A 135 -16.74 -0.61 2.98
C LYS A 135 -17.52 0.40 2.12
N VAL A 136 -16.92 0.87 1.03
CA VAL A 136 -17.48 1.87 0.10
C VAL A 136 -18.41 1.20 -0.90
#